data_AF-A0A139WS92-F1
#
_entry.id   AF-A0A139WS92-F1
#
_cell.length_a   1.000
_cell.length_b   1.000
_cell.length_c   1.000
_cell.angle_alpha   90.00
_cell.angle_beta   90.00
_cell.angle_gamma   90.00
#
_symmetry.space_group_name_H-M   'P 1'
#
loop_
_entity.id
_entity.type
_entity.pdbx_description
1 polymer ?
#
loop_
_entity_poly.entity_id
_entity_poly.type
_entity_poly.pdbx_seq_one_letter_code
_entity_poly.pdbx_strand_id
1 'polypeptide(L)'
;MSTIDTPTLETTLGFLALVCYILTLLPTILRIVIPHTKETGILKLLLKHRRSIGILAFLFALGHGFLLVQKRRVDLFDLKTSWIYNQGLATFTIFTLLAITSNDWSRKKLKKNWKQLHKLTYLAMFLLTWHIWDKMSGHWTYLTPIGLVAIMGIIILYLFRLGIESQDKQQKKEGKAFLSQLAVKTFK
;
A
#
# COMPACT_ATOMS: atom_id res chain seq x y z
N MET A 1 -29.72 -4.57 14.93
CA MET A 1 -29.78 -3.48 13.93
C MET A 1 -28.45 -2.75 13.99
N SER A 2 -27.55 -2.98 13.02
CA SER A 2 -26.31 -2.21 12.91
C SER A 2 -26.66 -0.80 12.43
N THR A 3 -26.67 0.17 13.34
CA THR A 3 -26.83 1.59 12.99
C THR A 3 -25.60 1.99 12.19
N ILE A 4 -25.79 2.37 10.92
CA ILE A 4 -24.69 2.87 10.10
C ILE A 4 -24.52 4.35 10.43
N ASP A 5 -23.39 4.69 11.03
CA ASP A 5 -23.10 6.06 11.45
C ASP A 5 -22.74 6.93 10.24
N THR A 6 -23.03 8.24 10.33
CA THR A 6 -22.62 9.20 9.30
C THR A 6 -21.09 9.44 9.37
N PRO A 7 -20.39 9.56 8.23
CA PRO A 7 -18.96 9.74 8.19
C PRO A 7 -18.64 11.13 8.69
N THR A 8 -17.83 11.16 9.74
CA THR A 8 -17.21 12.39 10.20
C THR A 8 -16.10 12.84 9.25
N LEU A 9 -15.65 14.08 9.41
CA LEU A 9 -14.60 14.65 8.59
C LEU A 9 -13.30 13.84 8.72
N GLU A 10 -12.95 13.40 9.93
CA GLU A 10 -11.78 12.54 10.15
C GLU A 10 -11.87 11.22 9.38
N THR A 11 -13.02 10.54 9.39
CA THR A 11 -13.22 9.29 8.65
C THR A 11 -13.15 9.51 7.13
N THR A 12 -13.68 10.64 6.65
CA THR A 12 -13.64 11.00 5.23
C THR A 12 -12.22 11.27 4.75
N LEU A 13 -11.41 11.99 5.54
CA LEU A 13 -9.99 12.21 5.23
C LEU A 13 -9.19 10.90 5.24
N GLY A 14 -9.46 10.02 6.20
CA GLY A 14 -8.83 8.69 6.26
C GLY A 14 -9.20 7.84 5.04
N PHE A 15 -10.46 7.87 4.61
CA PHE A 15 -10.91 7.17 3.40
C PHE A 15 -10.26 7.75 2.14
N LEU A 16 -10.18 9.08 2.01
CA LEU A 16 -9.55 9.72 0.86
C LEU A 16 -8.04 9.41 0.79
N ALA A 17 -7.36 9.38 1.94
CA ALA A 17 -5.98 8.91 2.04
C ALA A 17 -5.83 7.47 1.53
N LEU A 18 -6.73 6.57 1.94
CA LEU A 18 -6.76 5.18 1.48
C LEU A 18 -6.99 5.09 -0.04
N VAL A 19 -7.93 5.86 -0.59
CA VAL A 19 -8.21 5.87 -2.03
C VAL A 19 -6.98 6.35 -2.80
N CYS A 20 -6.37 7.47 -2.41
CA CYS A 20 -5.15 7.94 -3.03
C CYS A 20 -4.02 6.91 -2.92
N TYR A 21 -3.88 6.26 -1.77
CA TYR A 21 -2.88 5.21 -1.56
C TYR A 21 -3.09 4.03 -2.50
N ILE A 22 -4.32 3.52 -2.61
CA ILE A 22 -4.70 2.45 -3.55
C ILE A 22 -4.37 2.86 -4.99
N LEU A 23 -4.70 4.09 -5.40
CA LEU A 23 -4.39 4.62 -6.73
C LEU A 23 -2.87 4.64 -7.03
N THR A 24 -2.00 4.73 -6.02
CA THR A 24 -0.55 4.61 -6.24
C THR A 24 -0.06 3.19 -6.50
N LEU A 25 -0.77 2.17 -5.99
CA LEU A 25 -0.41 0.76 -6.10
C LEU A 25 -1.07 0.08 -7.31
N LEU A 26 -2.32 0.43 -7.57
CA LEU A 26 -3.18 -0.13 -8.60
C LEU A 26 -2.50 -0.22 -9.99
N PRO A 27 -1.90 0.85 -10.56
CA PRO A 27 -1.30 0.76 -11.88
C PRO A 27 -0.06 -0.14 -11.94
N THR A 28 0.63 -0.33 -10.82
CA THR A 28 1.80 -1.23 -10.76
C THR A 28 1.36 -2.70 -10.77
N ILE A 29 0.26 -3.01 -10.10
CA ILE A 29 -0.26 -4.38 -9.98
C ILE A 29 -1.01 -4.78 -11.26
N LEU A 30 -1.88 -3.92 -11.78
CA LEU A 30 -2.66 -4.17 -13.00
C LEU A 30 -1.76 -4.44 -14.21
N ARG A 31 -0.63 -3.74 -14.34
CA ARG A 31 0.31 -3.93 -15.45
C ARG A 31 0.86 -5.36 -15.56
N ILE A 32 0.91 -6.09 -14.43
CA ILE A 32 1.46 -7.45 -14.38
C ILE A 32 0.35 -8.48 -14.52
N VAL A 33 -0.79 -8.27 -13.87
CA VAL A 33 -1.93 -9.20 -13.93
C VAL A 33 -2.63 -9.15 -15.28
N ILE A 34 -2.77 -7.96 -15.88
CA ILE A 34 -3.48 -7.77 -17.16
C ILE A 34 -2.53 -7.08 -18.14
N PRO A 35 -1.58 -7.81 -18.74
CA PRO A 35 -0.61 -7.23 -19.69
C PRO A 35 -1.27 -6.60 -20.92
N HIS A 36 -2.53 -6.92 -21.22
CA HIS A 36 -3.31 -6.35 -22.33
C HIS A 36 -3.78 -4.90 -22.07
N THR A 37 -3.70 -4.39 -20.83
CA THR A 37 -4.08 -3.00 -20.49
C THR A 37 -2.94 -1.98 -20.65
N LYS A 38 -1.75 -2.42 -21.13
CA LYS A 38 -0.57 -1.58 -21.33
C LYS A 38 -0.82 -0.33 -22.21
N GLU A 39 -1.86 -0.33 -23.04
CA GLU A 39 -2.18 0.75 -23.96
C GLU A 39 -3.26 1.73 -23.47
N THR A 40 -3.84 1.49 -22.29
CA THR A 40 -4.84 2.43 -21.74
C THR A 40 -4.16 3.71 -21.25
N GLY A 41 -4.51 4.86 -21.84
CA GLY A 41 -3.92 6.16 -21.51
C GLY A 41 -4.03 6.55 -20.03
N ILE A 42 -5.10 6.07 -19.36
CA ILE A 42 -5.36 6.31 -17.94
C ILE A 42 -4.28 5.71 -17.04
N LEU A 43 -3.89 4.44 -17.25
CA LEU A 43 -2.84 3.79 -16.44
C LEU A 43 -1.50 4.49 -16.61
N LYS A 44 -1.17 4.95 -17.82
CA LYS A 44 0.05 5.71 -18.10
C LYS A 44 0.04 7.07 -17.39
N LEU A 45 -1.10 7.75 -17.36
CA LEU A 45 -1.28 9.01 -16.63
C LEU A 45 -1.12 8.82 -15.11
N LEU A 46 -1.70 7.75 -14.56
CA LEU A 46 -1.57 7.41 -13.13
C LEU A 46 -0.11 7.07 -12.78
N LEU A 47 0.61 6.33 -13.62
CA LEU A 47 2.03 6.06 -13.40
C LEU A 47 2.88 7.33 -13.44
N LYS A 48 2.56 8.26 -14.36
CA LYS A 48 3.24 9.57 -14.45
C LYS A 48 3.04 10.39 -13.18
N HIS A 49 1.81 10.46 -12.67
CA HIS A 49 1.45 11.27 -11.50
C HIS A 49 1.51 10.50 -10.17
N ARG A 50 2.00 9.26 -10.17
CA ARG A 50 2.07 8.38 -8.99
C ARG A 50 2.72 9.05 -7.78
N ARG A 51 3.76 9.87 -8.01
CA ARG A 51 4.47 10.58 -6.93
C ARG A 51 3.57 11.62 -6.28
N SER A 52 2.92 12.45 -7.08
CA SER A 52 2.00 13.48 -6.61
C SER A 52 0.80 12.87 -5.87
N ILE A 53 0.25 11.78 -6.40
CA ILE A 53 -0.85 11.04 -5.74
C ILE A 53 -0.39 10.46 -4.39
N GLY A 54 0.84 9.95 -4.30
CA GLY A 54 1.40 9.46 -3.04
C GLY A 54 1.62 10.56 -2.00
N ILE A 55 2.04 11.76 -2.44
CA ILE A 55 2.16 12.92 -1.55
C ILE A 55 0.76 13.37 -1.08
N LEU A 56 -0.23 13.39 -1.98
CA LEU A 56 -1.62 13.67 -1.62
C LEU A 56 -2.16 12.66 -0.60
N ALA A 57 -1.90 11.37 -0.79
CA ALA A 57 -2.28 10.34 0.19
C ALA A 57 -1.69 10.63 1.58
N PHE A 58 -0.42 11.06 1.64
CA PHE A 58 0.22 11.46 2.88
C PHE A 58 -0.41 12.72 3.49
N LEU A 59 -0.72 13.75 2.69
CA LEU A 59 -1.36 14.97 3.18
C LEU A 59 -2.75 14.69 3.77
N PHE A 60 -3.55 13.83 3.14
CA PHE A 60 -4.83 13.41 3.71
C PHE A 60 -4.66 12.58 4.98
N ALA A 61 -3.65 11.70 5.04
CA ALA A 61 -3.33 10.95 6.26
C ALA A 61 -2.87 11.87 7.41
N LEU A 62 -2.12 12.93 7.09
CA LEU A 62 -1.70 13.95 8.05
C LEU A 62 -2.91 14.73 8.58
N GLY A 63 -3.82 15.16 7.71
CA GLY A 63 -5.07 15.81 8.12
C GLY A 63 -5.93 14.89 9.00
N HIS A 64 -6.07 13.61 8.62
CA HIS A 64 -6.76 12.60 9.42
C HIS A 64 -6.14 12.44 10.81
N GLY A 65 -4.83 12.28 10.90
CA GLY A 65 -4.11 12.15 12.18
C GLY A 65 -4.22 13.41 13.04
N PHE A 66 -4.07 14.59 12.43
CA PHE A 66 -4.17 15.88 13.13
C PHE A 66 -5.55 16.10 13.75
N LEU A 67 -6.63 15.89 12.98
CA LEU A 67 -7.99 16.03 13.49
C LEU A 67 -8.30 15.02 14.61
N LEU A 68 -7.78 13.79 14.50
CA LEU A 68 -7.94 12.78 15.56
C LEU A 68 -7.25 13.21 16.86
N VAL A 69 -6.01 13.68 16.78
CA VAL A 69 -5.25 14.16 17.95
C VAL A 69 -5.97 15.34 18.61
N GLN A 70 -6.45 16.30 17.81
CA GLN A 70 -7.17 17.46 18.30
C GLN A 70 -8.50 17.09 18.97
N LYS A 71 -9.31 16.23 18.33
CA LYS A 71 -10.65 15.84 18.82
C LYS A 71 -10.57 14.98 20.08
N ARG A 72 -9.60 14.07 20.15
CA ARG A 72 -9.45 13.12 21.26
C ARG A 72 -8.53 13.63 22.37
N ARG A 73 -7.96 14.84 22.23
CA ARG A 73 -6.95 15.41 23.16
C ARG A 73 -5.86 14.38 23.50
N VAL A 74 -5.39 13.66 22.48
CA VAL A 74 -4.41 12.59 22.66
C VAL A 74 -3.12 13.20 23.17
N ASP A 75 -2.73 12.83 24.39
CA ASP A 75 -1.40 13.13 24.89
C ASP A 75 -0.42 12.10 24.32
N LEU A 76 0.44 12.55 23.41
CA LEU A 76 1.46 11.71 22.78
C LEU A 76 2.61 11.38 23.76
N PHE A 77 2.74 12.12 24.86
CA PHE A 77 3.73 11.86 25.91
C PHE A 77 3.24 10.83 26.93
N ASP A 78 1.96 10.50 26.93
CA ASP A 78 1.42 9.40 27.72
C ASP A 78 1.60 8.05 27.00
N LEU A 79 2.43 7.19 27.59
CA LEU A 79 2.75 5.86 27.06
C LEU A 79 1.50 4.97 26.94
N LYS A 80 0.49 5.13 27.82
CA LYS A 80 -0.75 4.35 27.73
C LYS A 80 -1.59 4.74 26.53
N THR A 81 -1.75 6.04 26.30
CA THR A 81 -2.51 6.55 25.16
C THR A 81 -1.79 6.23 23.84
N SER A 82 -0.46 6.36 23.80
CA SER A 82 0.36 6.01 22.63
C SER A 82 0.25 4.53 22.25
N TRP A 83 0.15 3.61 23.22
CA TRP A 83 -0.01 2.18 22.93
C TRP A 83 -1.32 1.87 22.19
N ILE A 84 -2.42 2.55 22.56
CA ILE A 84 -3.74 2.35 21.95
C ILE A 84 -3.76 2.78 20.47
N TYR A 85 -2.99 3.81 20.11
CA TYR A 85 -2.91 4.34 18.74
C TYR A 85 -1.67 3.91 17.97
N ASN A 86 -0.87 3.00 18.53
CA ASN A 86 0.44 2.61 17.99
C ASN A 86 0.36 2.15 16.52
N GLN A 87 -0.67 1.40 16.14
CA GLN A 87 -0.86 0.93 14.76
C GLN A 87 -1.02 2.09 13.75
N GLY A 88 -1.80 3.11 14.14
CA GLY A 88 -2.01 4.31 13.33
C GLY A 88 -0.73 5.13 13.23
N LEU A 89 -0.03 5.30 14.36
CA LEU A 89 1.26 6.01 14.42
C LEU A 89 2.35 5.30 13.61
N ALA A 90 2.42 3.97 13.68
CA ALA A 90 3.35 3.16 12.89
C ALA A 90 3.08 3.31 11.39
N THR A 91 1.82 3.20 10.98
CA THR A 91 1.41 3.39 9.57
C THR A 91 1.74 4.81 9.10
N PHE A 92 1.44 5.81 9.92
CA PHE A 92 1.74 7.22 9.65
C PHE A 92 3.25 7.48 9.53
N THR A 93 4.05 6.86 10.40
CA THR A 93 5.52 6.96 10.35
C THR A 93 6.06 6.39 9.04
N ILE A 94 5.55 5.23 8.62
CA ILE A 94 5.94 4.64 7.33
C ILE A 94 5.56 5.59 6.18
N PHE A 95 4.33 6.10 6.13
CA PHE A 95 3.92 7.05 5.08
C PHE A 95 4.75 8.33 5.10
N THR A 96 5.12 8.84 6.27
CA THR A 96 6.01 10.00 6.41
C THR A 96 7.37 9.73 5.76
N LEU A 97 7.99 8.59 6.06
CA LEU A 97 9.26 8.19 5.45
C LEU A 97 9.13 8.08 3.93
N LEU A 98 8.09 7.43 3.42
CA LEU A 98 7.85 7.31 1.98
C LEU A 98 7.63 8.67 1.30
N ALA A 99 6.93 9.60 1.96
CA ALA A 99 6.65 10.93 1.44
C ALA A 99 7.93 11.77 1.35
N ILE A 100 8.74 11.80 2.42
CA ILE A 100 10.03 12.51 2.46
C ILE A 100 10.99 11.94 1.40
N THR A 101 10.97 10.62 1.16
CA THR A 101 11.81 10.00 0.13
C THR A 101 11.20 10.01 -1.28
N SER A 102 10.05 10.67 -1.47
CA SER A 102 9.39 10.81 -2.78
C SER A 102 10.03 11.88 -3.70
N ASN A 103 11.15 12.49 -3.29
CA ASN A 103 11.86 13.50 -4.08
C ASN A 103 12.95 12.91 -5.01
N ASP A 104 13.30 13.62 -6.08
CA ASP A 104 14.37 13.23 -7.02
C ASP A 104 15.75 13.20 -6.37
N TRP A 105 16.00 14.09 -5.41
CA TRP A 105 17.24 14.09 -4.64
C TRP A 105 17.43 12.78 -3.85
N SER A 106 16.39 12.36 -3.11
CA SER A 106 16.42 11.13 -2.31
C SER A 106 16.60 9.89 -3.18
N ARG A 107 15.98 9.87 -4.37
CA ARG A 107 16.15 8.79 -5.35
C ARG A 107 17.59 8.69 -5.85
N LYS A 108 18.21 9.83 -6.20
CA LYS A 108 19.60 9.89 -6.67
C LYS A 108 20.59 9.53 -5.57
N LYS A 109 20.34 9.95 -4.33
CA LYS A 109 21.20 9.70 -3.16
C LYS A 109 21.13 8.25 -2.67
N LEU A 110 19.93 7.68 -2.51
CA LEU A 110 19.73 6.37 -1.89
C LEU A 110 19.81 5.19 -2.89
N LYS A 111 19.69 5.42 -4.19
CA LYS A 111 19.86 4.41 -5.27
C LYS A 111 19.13 3.08 -4.99
N LYS A 112 19.84 2.00 -4.65
CA LYS A 112 19.27 0.67 -4.36
C LYS A 112 18.45 0.66 -3.07
N ASN A 113 18.89 1.39 -2.05
CA ASN A 113 18.21 1.49 -0.75
C ASN A 113 16.87 2.21 -0.87
N TRP A 114 16.73 3.13 -1.83
CA TRP A 114 15.44 3.78 -2.14
C TRP A 114 14.36 2.74 -2.49
N LYS A 115 14.71 1.74 -3.31
CA LYS A 115 13.77 0.66 -3.65
C LYS A 115 13.41 -0.20 -2.45
N GLN A 116 14.38 -0.49 -1.56
CA GLN A 116 14.12 -1.24 -0.32
C GLN A 116 13.21 -0.46 0.63
N LEU A 117 13.45 0.84 0.81
CA LEU A 117 12.61 1.70 1.65
C LEU A 117 11.17 1.76 1.11
N HIS A 118 11.00 1.94 -0.20
CA HIS A 118 9.67 1.97 -0.80
C HIS A 118 8.96 0.60 -0.79
N LYS A 119 9.65 -0.53 -0.51
CA LYS A 119 8.97 -1.80 -0.24
C LYS A 119 8.18 -1.77 1.07
N LEU A 120 8.49 -0.87 1.99
CA LEU A 120 7.69 -0.68 3.21
C LEU A 120 6.24 -0.31 2.91
N THR A 121 5.93 0.16 1.69
CA THR A 121 4.54 0.31 1.24
C THR A 121 3.76 -1.00 1.38
N TYR A 122 4.36 -2.15 1.06
CA TYR A 122 3.65 -3.41 1.15
C TYR A 122 3.35 -3.77 2.61
N LEU A 123 4.26 -3.45 3.53
CA LEU A 123 4.03 -3.60 4.97
C LEU A 123 2.96 -2.62 5.47
N ALA A 124 3.01 -1.36 5.03
CA ALA A 124 2.00 -0.35 5.34
C ALA A 124 0.59 -0.74 4.88
N MET A 125 0.47 -1.45 3.75
CA MET A 125 -0.81 -1.95 3.26
C MET A 125 -1.46 -2.93 4.26
N PHE A 126 -0.70 -3.86 4.84
CA PHE A 126 -1.22 -4.77 5.86
C PHE A 126 -1.52 -4.06 7.18
N LEU A 127 -0.63 -3.17 7.62
CA LEU A 127 -0.85 -2.37 8.83
C LEU A 127 -2.08 -1.45 8.71
N LEU A 128 -2.32 -0.88 7.54
CA LEU A 128 -3.47 -0.02 7.28
C LEU A 128 -4.78 -0.81 7.35
N THR A 129 -4.83 -2.00 6.75
CA THR A 129 -6.01 -2.89 6.84
C THR A 129 -6.30 -3.25 8.30
N TRP A 130 -5.25 -3.64 9.05
CA TRP A 130 -5.38 -3.94 10.47
C TRP A 130 -5.87 -2.73 11.27
N HIS A 131 -5.29 -1.56 11.04
CA HIS A 131 -5.68 -0.31 11.70
C HIS A 131 -7.15 0.03 11.47
N ILE A 132 -7.65 -0.07 10.24
CA ILE A 132 -9.06 0.22 9.92
C ILE A 132 -9.97 -0.79 10.60
N TRP A 133 -9.61 -2.06 10.58
CA TRP A 133 -10.39 -3.12 11.24
C TRP A 133 -10.52 -2.88 12.75
N ASP A 134 -9.41 -2.62 13.44
CA ASP A 134 -9.36 -2.35 14.88
C ASP A 134 -10.11 -1.06 15.26
N LYS A 135 -9.96 0.02 14.49
CA LYS A 135 -10.56 1.32 14.85
C LYS A 135 -12.02 1.47 14.45
N MET A 136 -12.50 0.69 13.48
CA MET A 136 -13.90 0.72 13.06
C MET A 136 -14.71 -0.44 13.65
N SER A 137 -14.09 -1.35 14.41
CA SER A 137 -14.83 -2.39 15.13
C SER A 137 -15.78 -1.75 16.15
N GLY A 138 -17.08 -1.80 15.87
CA GLY A 138 -18.14 -1.25 16.72
C GLY A 138 -18.76 0.06 16.22
N HIS A 139 -18.14 0.75 15.28
CA HIS A 139 -18.63 2.02 14.70
C HIS A 139 -18.53 1.98 13.18
N TRP A 140 -19.45 1.24 12.55
CA TRP A 140 -19.43 1.04 11.10
C TRP A 140 -20.09 2.22 10.40
N THR A 141 -19.34 2.86 9.52
CA THR A 141 -19.85 3.83 8.55
C THR A 141 -19.98 3.17 7.19
N TYR A 142 -20.82 3.69 6.29
CA TYR A 142 -20.91 3.18 4.91
C TYR A 142 -19.57 3.22 4.13
N LEU A 143 -18.64 4.10 4.51
CA LEU A 143 -17.30 4.19 3.90
C LEU A 143 -16.35 3.05 4.34
N THR A 144 -16.53 2.50 5.53
CA THR A 144 -15.58 1.51 6.09
C THR A 144 -15.58 0.16 5.35
N PRO A 145 -16.74 -0.47 5.02
CA PRO A 145 -16.72 -1.71 4.25
C PRO A 145 -16.19 -1.47 2.84
N ILE A 146 -16.49 -0.32 2.23
CA ILE A 146 -15.97 0.05 0.90
C ILE A 146 -14.44 0.13 0.95
N GLY A 147 -13.88 0.82 1.95
CA GLY A 147 -12.44 0.93 2.15
C GLY A 147 -11.76 -0.43 2.40
N LEU A 148 -12.36 -1.27 3.26
CA LEU A 148 -11.86 -2.60 3.56
C LEU A 148 -11.87 -3.53 2.33
N VAL A 149 -12.97 -3.56 1.58
CA VAL A 149 -13.05 -4.36 0.34
C VAL A 149 -12.03 -3.85 -0.69
N ALA A 150 -11.87 -2.55 -0.83
CA ALA A 150 -10.91 -1.97 -1.76
C ALA A 150 -9.46 -2.35 -1.41
N ILE A 151 -9.04 -2.21 -0.14
CA ILE A 151 -7.68 -2.57 0.27
C ILE A 151 -7.44 -4.09 0.22
N MET A 152 -8.44 -4.89 0.60
CA MET A 152 -8.40 -6.35 0.48
C MET A 152 -8.25 -6.79 -0.98
N GLY A 153 -8.98 -6.15 -1.91
CA GLY A 153 -8.83 -6.40 -3.35
C GLY A 153 -7.39 -6.13 -3.83
N ILE A 154 -6.76 -5.05 -3.36
CA ILE A 154 -5.36 -4.75 -3.69
C ILE A 154 -4.39 -5.78 -3.10
N ILE A 155 -4.63 -6.25 -1.87
CA ILE A 155 -3.82 -7.31 -1.24
C ILE A 155 -3.93 -8.61 -2.06
N ILE A 156 -5.14 -9.02 -2.44
CA ILE A 156 -5.37 -10.22 -3.26
C ILE A 156 -4.65 -10.10 -4.60
N LEU A 157 -4.80 -8.97 -5.29
CA LEU A 157 -4.09 -8.73 -6.56
C LEU A 157 -2.57 -8.73 -6.39
N TYR A 158 -2.06 -8.23 -5.26
CA TYR A 158 -0.64 -8.29 -4.92
C TYR A 158 -0.15 -9.73 -4.71
N LEU A 159 -0.92 -10.56 -3.99
CA LEU A 159 -0.60 -11.98 -3.80
C LEU A 159 -0.65 -12.75 -5.12
N PHE A 160 -1.65 -12.49 -5.96
CA PHE A 160 -1.78 -13.10 -7.28
C PHE A 160 -0.57 -12.76 -8.17
N ARG A 161 -0.13 -11.50 -8.15
CA ARG A 161 1.10 -11.06 -8.81
C ARG A 161 2.33 -11.84 -8.33
N LEU A 162 2.47 -12.06 -7.01
CA LEU A 162 3.59 -12.84 -6.46
C LEU A 162 3.54 -14.31 -6.92
N GLY A 163 2.34 -14.89 -7.02
CA GLY A 163 2.14 -16.23 -7.55
C GLY A 163 2.64 -16.38 -8.99
N ILE A 164 2.24 -15.46 -9.88
CA ILE A 164 2.69 -15.45 -11.28
C ILE A 164 4.23 -15.34 -11.37
N GLU A 165 4.82 -14.43 -10.59
CA GLU A 165 6.28 -14.23 -10.60
C GLU A 165 7.03 -15.46 -10.06
N SER A 166 6.45 -16.17 -9.10
CA SER A 166 7.02 -17.42 -8.59
C SER A 166 6.96 -18.54 -9.63
N GLN A 167 5.85 -18.67 -10.36
CA GLN A 167 5.70 -19.67 -11.42
C GLN A 167 6.68 -19.43 -12.58
N ASP A 168 6.86 -18.20 -13.04
CA ASP A 168 7.83 -17.86 -14.10
C ASP A 168 9.28 -18.19 -13.68
N LYS A 169 9.64 -17.93 -12.42
CA LYS A 169 10.97 -18.28 -11.88
C LYS A 169 11.16 -19.80 -11.81
N GLN A 170 10.12 -20.53 -11.42
CA GLN A 170 10.18 -21.98 -11.32
C GLN A 170 10.32 -22.64 -12.70
N GLN A 171 9.54 -22.21 -13.69
CA GLN A 171 9.67 -22.66 -15.07
C GLN A 171 11.07 -22.39 -15.65
N LYS A 172 11.64 -21.20 -15.39
CA LYS A 172 13.02 -20.88 -15.83
C LYS A 172 14.08 -21.75 -15.15
N LYS A 173 13.87 -22.10 -13.88
CA LYS A 173 14.81 -22.96 -13.13
C LYS A 173 14.74 -24.40 -13.66
N GLU A 174 13.55 -24.93 -13.89
CA GLU A 174 13.33 -26.26 -14.48
C GLU A 174 13.88 -26.33 -15.90
N GLY A 175 13.64 -25.32 -16.74
CA GLY A 175 14.21 -25.24 -18.09
C GLY A 175 15.74 -25.23 -18.10
N LYS A 176 16.38 -24.46 -17.20
CA LYS A 176 17.85 -24.47 -17.07
C LYS A 176 18.39 -25.83 -16.59
N ALA A 177 17.71 -26.48 -15.65
CA ALA A 177 18.09 -27.80 -15.18
C ALA A 177 17.99 -28.85 -16.30
N PHE A 178 16.91 -28.81 -17.09
CA PHE A 178 16.71 -29.68 -18.24
C PHE A 178 17.79 -29.49 -19.32
N LEU A 179 18.10 -28.24 -19.68
CA LEU A 179 19.17 -27.94 -20.65
C LEU A 179 20.55 -28.39 -20.15
N SER A 180 20.83 -28.24 -18.85
CA SER A 180 22.06 -28.74 -18.25
C SER A 180 22.16 -30.27 -18.30
N GLN A 181 21.07 -30.99 -18.09
CA GLN A 181 21.03 -32.46 -18.20
C GLN A 181 21.22 -32.93 -19.64
N LEU A 182 20.60 -32.26 -20.62
CA LEU A 182 20.80 -32.53 -22.04
C LEU A 182 22.25 -32.34 -22.44
N ALA A 183 22.87 -31.21 -22.07
CA ALA A 183 24.27 -30.93 -22.39
C ALA A 183 25.23 -32.00 -21.85
N VAL A 184 25.02 -32.47 -20.61
CA VAL A 184 25.83 -33.56 -20.03
C VAL A 184 25.65 -34.88 -20.79
N LYS A 185 24.45 -35.16 -21.29
CA LYS A 185 24.14 -36.39 -22.03
C LYS A 185 24.67 -36.37 -23.47
N THR A 186 24.81 -35.20 -24.10
CA THR A 186 25.30 -35.06 -25.48
C THR A 186 26.84 -35.11 -25.59
N PHE A 187 27.56 -34.78 -24.52
CA PHE A 187 29.03 -34.80 -24.48
C PHE A 187 29.64 -36.10 -23.93
N LYS A 188 28.82 -37.14 -23.73
CA LYS A 188 29.23 -38.49 -23.33
C LYS A 188 28.91 -39.46 -24.46
#